data_AF-S2WER5-F1
#
_entry.id   AF-S2WER5-F1
#
_cell.length_a   1.000
_cell.length_b   1.000
_cell.length_c   1.000
_cell.angle_alpha   90.00
_cell.angle_beta   90.00
_cell.angle_gamma   90.00
#
_symmetry.space_group_name_H-M   'P 1'
#
loop_
_entity.id
_entity.type
_entity.pdbx_description
1 polymer ?
#
loop_
_entity_poly.entity_id
_entity_poly.type
_entity_poly.pdbx_seq_one_letter_code
_entity_poly.pdbx_strand_id
1 'polypeptide(L)'
;MILMPKNEEYDNYAGEESAAVHFPDVRVEGHADEGADMARPEDRVDENVAVTPDDKRVEPLPGLPEDRVLAGAVAEARATLLEAIAERFVGEYAGFLAEDTRVVSYLFTCTHPGYHGWYWSITVSRASRARTVTFNEIEMLPGAGALLAPRWVPWSERLAKLETEKAQARAASEKERQESARAAAADRAERAERSGRRRRVRRKIAGVESETGAVDTDAQAPAAASAPTPESAQEPAAEAAVVEAAASLAATPAPVIRRGRGRTVVRGSRGRRYQATGALS
;
A
#
# COMPACT_ATOMS: atom_id res chain seq x y z
N MET A 1 7.77 30.29 -26.59
CA MET A 1 7.49 28.98 -27.21
C MET A 1 8.73 28.62 -28.01
N ILE A 2 9.68 27.94 -27.37
CA ILE A 2 10.95 27.53 -27.99
C ILE A 2 10.86 26.01 -28.14
N LEU A 3 10.91 25.59 -29.39
CA LEU A 3 10.82 24.23 -29.89
C LEU A 3 12.15 23.51 -29.55
N MET A 4 12.11 22.47 -28.71
CA MET A 4 13.24 21.57 -28.54
C MET A 4 13.29 20.60 -29.72
N PRO A 5 14.41 20.46 -30.43
CA PRO A 5 14.55 19.44 -31.47
C PRO A 5 14.50 18.05 -30.83
N LYS A 6 13.79 17.11 -31.47
CA LYS A 6 13.84 15.69 -31.10
C LYS A 6 15.23 15.16 -31.48
N ASN A 7 16.01 14.72 -30.49
CA ASN A 7 17.25 14.02 -30.75
C ASN A 7 16.94 12.63 -31.31
N GLU A 8 17.27 12.46 -32.59
CA GLU A 8 17.07 11.28 -33.41
C GLU A 8 18.32 10.38 -33.36
N GLU A 9 18.84 10.13 -32.16
CA GLU A 9 20.13 9.45 -31.93
C GLU A 9 20.00 8.23 -31.00
N TYR A 10 18.95 7.42 -31.21
CA TYR A 10 18.74 6.15 -30.50
C TYR A 10 18.46 4.96 -31.44
N ASP A 11 18.77 5.07 -32.74
CA ASP A 11 18.41 4.08 -33.76
C ASP A 11 19.61 3.31 -34.35
N ASN A 12 20.76 3.30 -33.66
CA ASN A 12 22.00 2.65 -34.15
C ASN A 12 22.36 1.34 -33.40
N TYR A 13 21.44 0.72 -32.66
CA TYR A 13 21.65 -0.60 -32.05
C TYR A 13 20.93 -1.75 -32.77
N ALA A 14 20.57 -1.57 -34.04
CA ALA A 14 19.96 -2.61 -34.86
C ALA A 14 20.84 -2.91 -36.09
N GLY A 15 21.90 -3.68 -35.87
CA GLY A 15 22.62 -4.31 -36.97
C GLY A 15 24.11 -4.44 -36.76
N GLU A 16 24.53 -5.47 -36.01
CA GLU A 16 25.79 -6.14 -36.32
C GLU A 16 25.69 -7.61 -35.86
N GLU A 17 26.15 -8.49 -36.73
CA GLU A 17 25.91 -9.93 -36.75
C GLU A 17 26.39 -10.65 -35.48
N SER A 18 25.70 -11.75 -35.19
CA SER A 18 25.96 -12.67 -34.09
C SER A 18 27.40 -13.19 -34.07
N ALA A 19 28.24 -12.65 -33.19
CA ALA A 19 29.35 -13.41 -32.65
C ALA A 19 28.78 -14.33 -31.55
N ALA A 20 28.71 -15.63 -31.83
CA ALA A 20 28.28 -16.64 -30.87
C ALA A 20 29.19 -16.61 -29.63
N VAL A 21 28.66 -16.10 -28.51
CA VAL A 21 29.31 -16.22 -27.21
C VAL A 21 29.21 -17.69 -26.81
N HIS A 22 30.33 -18.41 -26.89
CA HIS A 22 30.43 -19.77 -26.40
C HIS A 22 30.46 -19.75 -24.87
N PHE A 23 29.34 -20.08 -24.24
CA PHE A 23 29.29 -20.40 -22.82
C PHE A 23 29.80 -21.83 -22.64
N PRO A 24 30.86 -22.09 -21.86
CA PRO A 24 31.32 -23.44 -21.61
C PRO A 24 30.24 -24.22 -20.84
N ASP A 25 30.06 -25.48 -21.23
CA ASP A 25 29.09 -26.40 -20.67
C ASP A 25 29.50 -26.75 -19.22
N VAL A 26 28.92 -26.06 -18.24
CA VAL A 26 29.11 -26.38 -16.83
C VAL A 26 28.29 -27.64 -16.54
N ARG A 27 28.99 -28.77 -16.47
CA ARG A 27 28.42 -30.05 -16.02
C ARG A 27 28.00 -29.88 -14.55
N VAL A 28 26.72 -29.62 -14.31
CA VAL A 28 26.14 -29.71 -12.96
C VAL A 28 26.04 -31.20 -12.62
N GLU A 29 27.06 -31.72 -11.94
CA GLU A 29 26.91 -33.02 -11.28
C GLU A 29 25.84 -32.86 -10.20
N GLY A 30 24.75 -33.61 -10.33
CA GLY A 30 23.62 -33.59 -9.40
C GLY A 30 24.07 -34.01 -8.01
N HIS A 31 24.29 -33.04 -7.13
CA HIS A 31 24.33 -33.28 -5.71
C HIS A 31 22.88 -33.38 -5.23
N ALA A 32 22.51 -34.57 -4.77
CA ALA A 32 21.18 -34.88 -4.27
C ALA A 32 20.79 -33.87 -3.17
N ASP A 33 19.60 -33.33 -3.34
CA ASP A 33 18.92 -32.39 -2.47
C ASP A 33 18.58 -33.04 -1.12
N GLU A 34 19.50 -32.94 -0.17
CA GLU A 34 19.22 -33.14 1.25
C GLU A 34 19.86 -31.99 2.04
N GLY A 35 19.19 -30.83 2.04
CA GLY A 35 19.69 -29.63 2.72
C GLY A 35 18.56 -28.68 3.10
N ALA A 36 17.84 -29.03 4.16
CA ALA A 36 16.95 -28.12 4.87
C ALA A 36 17.65 -26.80 5.23
N ASP A 37 16.91 -25.70 5.10
CA ASP A 37 17.09 -24.42 5.80
C ASP A 37 18.48 -23.76 5.72
N MET A 38 18.71 -22.99 4.65
CA MET A 38 19.89 -22.14 4.49
C MET A 38 19.53 -20.65 4.56
N ALA A 39 18.64 -20.26 5.48
CA ALA A 39 18.80 -18.95 6.09
C ALA A 39 20.04 -19.06 6.99
N ARG A 40 21.10 -18.29 6.68
CA ARG A 40 22.29 -18.24 7.52
C ARG A 40 21.81 -17.86 8.94
N PRO A 41 22.27 -18.51 10.03
CA PRO A 41 21.71 -18.26 11.36
C PRO A 41 21.82 -16.80 11.82
N GLU A 42 22.72 -16.02 11.21
CA GLU A 42 22.86 -14.57 11.38
C GLU A 42 21.86 -13.71 10.59
N ASP A 43 21.16 -14.26 9.60
CA ASP A 43 20.00 -13.65 8.91
C ASP A 43 18.66 -13.96 9.60
N ARG A 44 18.68 -14.77 10.67
CA ARG A 44 17.51 -15.06 11.49
C ARG A 44 17.19 -13.82 12.34
N VAL A 45 16.43 -12.90 11.75
CA VAL A 45 15.87 -11.77 12.48
C VAL A 45 14.91 -12.29 13.55
N ASP A 46 15.28 -12.09 14.82
CA ASP A 46 14.38 -12.35 15.94
C ASP A 46 13.07 -11.57 15.74
N GLU A 47 11.97 -12.30 15.52
CA GLU A 47 10.64 -11.78 15.17
C GLU A 47 10.03 -10.86 16.25
N ASN A 48 10.67 -10.72 17.41
CA ASN A 48 10.19 -9.93 18.55
C ASN A 48 11.18 -8.88 19.09
N VAL A 49 12.27 -8.58 18.37
CA VAL A 49 13.06 -7.40 18.71
C VAL A 49 12.33 -6.18 18.19
N ALA A 50 11.87 -5.32 19.11
CA ALA A 50 11.52 -3.94 18.80
C ALA A 50 12.80 -3.25 18.29
N VAL A 51 13.10 -3.41 17.01
CA VAL A 51 14.21 -2.74 16.36
C VAL A 51 13.87 -1.26 16.36
N THR A 52 14.61 -0.51 17.17
CA THR A 52 14.59 0.95 17.15
C THR A 52 14.78 1.40 15.70
N PRO A 53 14.00 2.39 15.22
CA PRO A 53 14.19 2.90 13.87
C PRO A 53 15.67 3.25 13.65
N ASP A 54 16.17 2.98 12.45
CA ASP A 54 17.36 3.67 11.93
C ASP A 54 17.02 5.17 11.84
N ASP A 55 17.03 5.85 12.99
CA ASP A 55 16.70 7.27 13.07
C ASP A 55 17.89 8.05 12.55
N LYS A 56 17.92 8.24 11.23
CA LYS A 56 19.00 8.96 10.52
C LYS A 56 18.85 10.49 10.63
N ARG A 57 18.09 10.98 11.60
CA ARG A 57 17.88 12.41 11.77
C ARG A 57 19.15 13.10 12.23
N VAL A 58 19.41 14.25 11.63
CA VAL A 58 20.57 15.08 11.94
C VAL A 58 20.18 16.27 12.81
N GLU A 59 21.08 16.60 13.73
CA GLU A 59 21.02 17.80 14.56
C GLU A 59 22.19 18.71 14.19
N PRO A 60 21.97 19.77 13.39
CA PRO A 60 23.04 20.67 12.99
C PRO A 60 23.67 21.38 14.20
N LEU A 61 24.99 21.50 14.18
CA LEU A 61 25.71 22.36 15.09
C LEU A 61 25.33 23.82 14.79
N PRO A 62 25.00 24.61 15.83
CA PRO A 62 24.66 26.01 15.65
C PRO A 62 25.91 26.84 15.29
N GLY A 63 25.69 27.98 14.64
CA GLY A 63 26.76 28.93 14.34
C GLY A 63 27.55 28.55 13.09
N LEU A 64 28.85 28.82 13.09
CA LEU A 64 29.74 28.63 11.94
C LEU A 64 30.89 27.67 12.29
N PRO A 65 31.46 26.97 11.29
CA PRO A 65 32.66 26.17 11.49
C PRO A 65 33.84 26.97 12.05
N GLU A 66 34.76 26.30 12.73
CA GLU A 66 35.96 26.95 13.29
C GLU A 66 36.96 27.41 12.21
N ASP A 67 37.05 26.68 11.09
CA ASP A 67 37.90 27.06 9.97
C ASP A 67 37.34 28.33 9.30
N ARG A 68 38.10 29.42 9.35
CA ARG A 68 37.66 30.73 8.87
C ARG A 68 37.29 30.77 7.39
N VAL A 69 37.92 29.94 6.56
CA VAL A 69 37.61 29.90 5.11
C VAL A 69 36.29 29.16 4.91
N LEU A 70 36.07 28.05 5.62
CA LEU A 70 34.77 27.38 5.63
C LEU A 70 33.71 28.33 6.18
N ALA A 71 33.90 28.94 7.35
CA ALA A 71 32.96 29.87 7.96
C ALA A 71 32.50 31.01 7.03
N GLY A 72 33.37 31.47 6.12
CA GLY A 72 33.04 32.49 5.12
C GLY A 72 32.27 31.99 3.90
N ALA A 73 32.16 30.68 3.69
CA ALA A 73 31.63 30.08 2.47
C ALA A 73 30.12 29.79 2.50
N VAL A 74 29.40 30.11 3.57
CA VAL A 74 27.94 29.81 3.69
C VAL A 74 27.12 30.45 2.57
N ALA A 75 27.43 31.69 2.21
CA ALA A 75 26.73 32.39 1.13
C ALA A 75 27.03 31.79 -0.25
N GLU A 76 28.29 31.41 -0.49
CA GLU A 76 28.72 30.73 -1.71
C GLU A 76 28.03 29.36 -1.83
N ALA A 77 27.98 28.61 -0.73
CA ALA A 77 27.28 27.33 -0.65
C ALA A 77 25.79 27.45 -0.95
N ARG A 78 25.12 28.49 -0.42
CA ARG A 78 23.72 28.77 -0.77
C ARG A 78 23.59 29.09 -2.26
N ALA A 79 24.49 29.89 -2.83
CA ALA A 79 24.45 30.21 -4.25
C ALA A 79 24.61 28.95 -5.12
N THR A 80 25.56 28.07 -4.79
CA THR A 80 25.73 26.77 -5.46
C THR A 80 24.48 25.90 -5.35
N LEU A 81 23.84 25.85 -4.18
CA LEU A 81 22.59 25.12 -3.99
C LEU A 81 21.47 25.66 -4.92
N LEU A 82 21.43 26.97 -5.14
CA LEU A 82 20.44 27.63 -6.01
C LEU A 82 20.68 27.43 -7.50
N GLU A 83 21.87 26.98 -7.91
CA GLU A 83 22.11 26.56 -9.30
C GLU A 83 21.37 25.27 -9.64
N ALA A 84 21.19 24.38 -8.66
CA ALA A 84 20.52 23.09 -8.83
C ALA A 84 19.05 23.10 -8.38
N ILE A 85 18.70 23.94 -7.40
CA ILE A 85 17.42 23.89 -6.69
C ILE A 85 16.71 25.24 -6.80
N ALA A 86 15.42 25.22 -7.11
CA ALA A 86 14.63 26.44 -7.15
C ALA A 86 14.60 27.14 -5.78
N GLU A 87 14.85 28.44 -5.77
CA GLU A 87 14.99 29.25 -4.54
C GLU A 87 13.84 29.09 -3.56
N ARG A 88 12.60 28.98 -4.05
CA ARG A 88 11.42 28.78 -3.19
C ARG A 88 11.47 27.52 -2.31
N PHE A 89 12.37 26.58 -2.59
CA PHE A 89 12.55 25.33 -1.84
C PHE A 89 13.76 25.34 -0.89
N VAL A 90 14.57 26.40 -0.92
CA VAL A 90 15.75 26.59 -0.08
C VAL A 90 15.48 27.71 0.93
N GLY A 91 15.36 27.36 2.20
CA GLY A 91 15.15 28.32 3.28
C GLY A 91 16.44 28.82 3.93
N GLU A 92 16.34 29.14 5.21
CA GLU A 92 17.42 29.74 5.99
C GLU A 92 18.52 28.74 6.33
N TYR A 93 19.72 29.27 6.57
CA TYR A 93 20.83 28.49 7.12
C TYR A 93 20.47 27.99 8.52
N ALA A 94 20.55 26.67 8.72
CA ALA A 94 20.17 25.98 9.94
C ALA A 94 21.38 25.57 10.79
N GLY A 95 22.60 25.65 10.25
CA GLY A 95 23.84 25.25 10.92
C GLY A 95 24.68 24.34 10.03
N PHE A 96 25.56 23.55 10.64
CA PHE A 96 26.46 22.66 9.91
C PHE A 96 26.65 21.33 10.61
N LEU A 97 27.10 20.32 9.86
CA LEU A 97 27.67 19.09 10.40
C LEU A 97 29.19 19.13 10.19
N ALA A 98 29.95 18.74 11.22
CA ALA A 98 31.39 18.60 11.13
C ALA A 98 31.73 17.18 10.65
N GLU A 99 32.02 17.04 9.37
CA GLU A 99 32.36 15.74 8.77
C GLU A 99 33.81 15.36 9.08
N ASP A 100 34.73 16.33 8.95
CA ASP A 100 36.15 16.21 9.31
C ASP A 100 36.74 17.61 9.55
N THR A 101 38.01 17.66 9.94
CA THR A 101 38.87 18.83 10.21
C THR A 101 38.68 19.98 9.22
N ARG A 102 38.46 19.69 7.93
CA ARG A 102 38.28 20.71 6.86
C ARG A 102 37.18 20.33 5.88
N VAL A 103 36.20 19.58 6.37
CA VAL A 103 35.03 19.15 5.61
C VAL A 103 33.81 19.38 6.47
N VAL A 104 32.86 20.15 5.96
CA VAL A 104 31.62 20.47 6.67
C VAL A 104 30.45 20.35 5.71
N SER A 105 29.30 19.96 6.24
CA SER A 105 28.04 19.96 5.50
C SER A 105 27.19 21.12 5.98
N TYR A 106 26.88 22.08 5.11
CA TYR A 106 25.98 23.19 5.45
C TYR A 106 24.53 22.79 5.28
N LEU A 107 23.74 23.03 6.31
CA LEU A 107 22.32 22.67 6.31
C LEU A 107 21.48 23.93 6.12
N PHE A 108 20.55 23.87 5.17
CA PHE A 108 19.53 24.88 4.94
C PHE A 108 18.16 24.25 5.10
N THR A 109 17.21 24.93 5.75
CA THR A 109 15.86 24.39 5.92
C THR A 109 15.22 24.11 4.57
N CYS A 110 14.60 22.94 4.38
CA CYS A 110 13.83 22.65 3.18
C CYS A 110 12.42 23.26 3.31
N THR A 111 12.03 24.10 2.35
CA THR A 111 10.69 24.72 2.31
C THR A 111 9.75 24.00 1.34
N HIS A 112 10.17 22.85 0.79
CA HIS A 112 9.31 22.02 -0.05
C HIS A 112 8.22 21.35 0.81
N PRO A 113 6.92 21.44 0.45
CA PRO A 113 5.83 20.90 1.26
C PRO A 113 5.84 19.36 1.38
N GLY A 114 6.50 18.66 0.46
CA GLY A 114 6.72 17.21 0.56
C GLY A 114 7.82 16.78 1.53
N TYR A 115 8.65 17.72 1.99
CA TYR A 115 9.86 17.44 2.79
C TYR A 115 9.91 18.30 4.05
N HIS A 116 8.77 18.43 4.74
CA HIS A 116 8.70 19.15 6.01
C HIS A 116 9.71 18.59 7.02
N GLY A 117 10.46 19.48 7.66
CA GLY A 117 11.47 19.13 8.66
C GLY A 117 12.76 18.53 8.10
N TRP A 118 12.93 18.48 6.77
CA TRP A 118 14.20 18.10 6.13
C TRP A 118 15.11 19.31 5.92
N TYR A 119 16.40 19.03 5.76
CA TYR A 119 17.42 20.00 5.38
C TYR A 119 17.96 19.67 3.99
N TRP A 120 18.24 20.70 3.21
CA TRP A 120 19.22 20.60 2.14
C TRP A 120 20.61 20.64 2.75
N SER A 121 21.43 19.66 2.44
CA SER A 121 22.82 19.57 2.84
C SER A 121 23.70 19.83 1.63
N ILE A 122 24.75 20.63 1.79
CA ILE A 122 25.81 20.78 0.80
C ILE A 122 27.17 20.62 1.48
N THR A 123 27.94 19.65 1.01
CA THR A 123 29.24 19.33 1.59
C THR A 123 30.33 20.18 0.95
N VAL A 124 31.09 20.84 1.81
CA VAL A 124 32.11 21.80 1.47
C VAL A 124 33.42 21.35 2.09
N SER A 125 34.45 21.23 1.26
CA SER A 125 35.78 20.81 1.66
C SER A 125 36.81 21.90 1.37
N ARG A 126 37.89 21.92 2.16
CA ARG A 126 39.02 22.82 1.91
C ARG A 126 40.34 22.07 1.94
N ALA A 127 41.03 22.06 0.80
CA ALA A 127 42.38 21.54 0.72
C ALA A 127 43.36 22.28 1.65
N SER A 128 44.46 21.61 2.01
CA SER A 128 45.47 22.22 2.88
C SER A 128 46.10 23.45 2.24
N ARG A 129 46.20 24.55 3.01
CA ARG A 129 46.69 25.87 2.57
C ARG A 129 45.86 26.56 1.48
N ALA A 130 44.81 25.92 0.95
CA ALA A 130 43.88 26.57 0.04
C ALA A 130 43.14 27.70 0.76
N ARG A 131 42.90 28.79 0.02
CA ARG A 131 42.16 29.97 0.47
C ARG A 131 40.72 29.98 -0.03
N THR A 132 40.35 28.99 -0.84
CA THR A 132 39.03 28.78 -1.42
C THR A 132 38.56 27.37 -1.04
N VAL A 133 37.24 27.19 -1.07
CA VAL A 133 36.60 25.91 -0.81
C VAL A 133 36.30 25.17 -2.11
N THR A 134 35.94 23.89 -2.00
CA THR A 134 35.39 23.06 -3.07
C THR A 134 34.08 22.43 -2.59
N PHE A 135 33.12 22.29 -3.50
CA PHE A 135 31.82 21.65 -3.23
C PHE A 135 31.86 20.21 -3.72
N ASN A 136 31.34 19.29 -2.91
CA ASN A 136 31.39 17.86 -3.22
C ASN A 136 30.01 17.34 -3.66
N GLU A 137 29.02 17.39 -2.78
CA GLU A 137 27.67 16.87 -3.02
C GLU A 137 26.57 17.77 -2.45
N ILE A 138 25.38 17.60 -3.02
CA ILE A 138 24.13 18.15 -2.50
C ILE A 138 23.20 16.98 -2.23
N GLU A 139 22.64 16.93 -1.03
CA GLU A 139 21.71 15.88 -0.61
C GLU A 139 20.62 16.43 0.30
N MET A 140 19.69 15.56 0.73
CA MET A 140 18.68 15.89 1.71
C MET A 140 18.85 15.02 2.96
N LEU A 141 18.92 15.68 4.11
CA LEU A 141 19.05 15.01 5.39
C LEU A 141 17.79 15.24 6.23
N PRO A 142 17.26 14.20 6.89
CA PRO A 142 16.07 14.36 7.71
C PRO A 142 16.43 15.09 9.01
N GLY A 143 15.67 16.12 9.39
CA GLY A 143 15.78 16.76 10.71
C GLY A 143 14.77 16.21 11.71
N ALA A 144 14.77 16.76 12.93
CA ALA A 144 13.86 16.35 14.02
C ALA A 144 12.37 16.25 13.61
N GLY A 145 11.91 17.16 12.73
CA GLY A 145 10.53 17.19 12.23
C GLY A 145 10.26 16.34 10.98
N ALA A 146 11.26 15.65 10.44
CA ALA A 146 11.13 14.89 9.20
C ALA A 146 10.24 13.66 9.36
N LEU A 147 9.32 13.45 8.42
CA LEU A 147 8.59 12.19 8.29
C LEU A 147 9.52 11.15 7.62
N LEU A 148 9.90 10.13 8.38
CA LEU A 148 10.72 9.03 7.88
C LEU A 148 9.87 7.90 7.33
N ALA A 149 10.42 7.19 6.34
CA ALA A 149 9.82 5.96 5.86
C ALA A 149 9.77 4.91 6.98
N PRO A 150 8.73 4.06 7.01
CA PRO A 150 8.74 2.92 7.90
C PRO A 150 9.87 1.96 7.53
N ARG A 151 10.21 1.06 8.45
CA ARG A 151 11.17 0.00 8.18
C ARG A 151 10.77 -0.77 6.92
N TRP A 152 11.74 -0.98 6.03
CA TRP A 152 11.53 -1.80 4.86
C TRP A 152 11.24 -3.24 5.26
N VAL A 153 10.24 -3.83 4.62
CA VAL A 153 9.83 -5.22 4.82
C VAL A 153 10.14 -6.00 3.54
N PRO A 154 10.80 -7.18 3.63
CA PRO A 154 11.05 -8.04 2.49
C PRO A 154 9.81 -8.32 1.65
N TRP A 155 10.01 -8.49 0.34
CA TRP A 155 8.91 -8.77 -0.57
C TRP A 155 8.21 -10.09 -0.25
N SER A 156 8.97 -11.12 0.10
CA SER A 156 8.44 -12.44 0.52
C SER A 156 7.49 -12.30 1.71
N GLU A 157 7.87 -11.55 2.73
CA GLU A 157 7.02 -11.30 3.91
C GLU A 157 5.75 -10.51 3.55
N ARG A 158 5.87 -9.49 2.69
CA ARG A 158 4.70 -8.74 2.19
C ARG A 158 3.73 -9.65 1.44
N LEU A 159 4.26 -10.58 0.64
CA LEU A 159 3.44 -11.51 -0.13
C LEU A 159 2.81 -12.58 0.77
N ALA A 160 3.57 -13.15 1.70
CA ALA A 160 3.06 -14.11 2.68
C ALA A 160 1.92 -13.50 3.49
N LYS A 161 2.07 -12.26 3.96
CA LYS A 161 1.00 -11.53 4.64
C LYS A 161 -0.24 -11.40 3.76
N LEU A 162 -0.08 -10.97 2.51
CA LEU A 162 -1.20 -10.85 1.57
C LEU A 162 -1.90 -12.20 1.32
N GLU A 163 -1.15 -13.29 1.22
CA GLU A 163 -1.71 -14.64 1.03
C GLU A 163 -2.50 -15.10 2.25
N THR A 164 -1.99 -14.86 3.46
CA THR A 164 -2.72 -15.17 4.70
C THR A 164 -4.02 -14.37 4.80
N GLU A 165 -4.00 -13.07 4.48
CA GLU A 165 -5.19 -12.22 4.47
C GLU A 165 -6.24 -12.72 3.45
N LYS A 166 -5.80 -13.11 2.25
CA LYS A 166 -6.69 -13.71 1.23
C LYS A 166 -7.27 -15.04 1.69
N ALA A 167 -6.47 -15.89 2.32
CA ALA A 167 -6.93 -17.19 2.84
C ALA A 167 -7.98 -16.99 3.94
N GLN A 168 -7.76 -16.05 4.86
CA GLN A 168 -8.73 -15.69 5.90
C GLN A 168 -10.04 -15.17 5.31
N ALA A 169 -9.96 -14.29 4.30
CA ALA A 169 -11.15 -13.77 3.62
C ALA A 169 -11.96 -14.87 2.93
N ARG A 170 -11.29 -15.83 2.27
CA ARG A 170 -11.96 -17.00 1.65
C ARG A 170 -12.63 -17.89 2.68
N ALA A 171 -11.94 -18.18 3.78
CA ALA A 171 -12.48 -18.98 4.88
C ALA A 171 -13.70 -18.32 5.52
N ALA A 172 -13.68 -16.99 5.69
CA ALA A 172 -14.82 -16.23 6.21
C ALA A 172 -16.04 -16.31 5.27
N SER A 173 -15.85 -16.13 3.96
CA SER A 173 -16.93 -16.25 2.98
C SER A 173 -17.52 -17.66 2.94
N GLU A 174 -16.68 -18.69 3.04
CA GLU A 174 -17.15 -20.08 3.05
C GLU A 174 -17.96 -20.39 4.31
N LYS A 175 -17.51 -19.89 5.47
CA LYS A 175 -18.26 -20.04 6.73
C LYS A 175 -19.65 -19.41 6.64
N GLU A 176 -19.77 -18.20 6.07
CA GLU A 176 -21.05 -17.53 5.87
C GLU A 176 -21.99 -18.33 4.94
N ARG A 177 -21.45 -18.92 3.86
CA ARG A 177 -22.23 -19.81 2.99
C ARG A 177 -22.72 -21.03 3.73
N GLN A 178 -21.86 -21.65 4.56
CA GLN A 178 -22.22 -22.82 5.34
C GLN A 178 -23.30 -22.51 6.39
N GLU A 179 -23.21 -21.36 7.06
CA GLU A 179 -24.23 -20.90 8.00
C GLU A 179 -25.57 -20.64 7.29
N SER A 180 -25.55 -19.99 6.14
CA SER A 180 -26.73 -19.76 5.30
C SER A 180 -27.35 -21.08 4.83
N ALA A 181 -26.52 -22.03 4.39
CA ALA A 181 -26.97 -23.35 3.95
C ALA A 181 -27.57 -24.16 5.12
N ARG A 182 -26.98 -24.09 6.32
CA ARG A 182 -27.51 -24.71 7.54
C ARG A 182 -28.85 -24.10 7.94
N ALA A 183 -28.97 -22.77 7.91
CA ALA A 183 -30.24 -22.08 8.16
C ALA A 183 -31.32 -22.51 7.16
N ALA A 184 -31.00 -22.52 5.86
CA ALA A 184 -31.93 -22.98 4.83
C ALA A 184 -32.31 -24.48 4.97
N ALA A 185 -31.39 -25.32 5.44
CA ALA A 185 -31.67 -26.72 5.74
C ALA A 185 -32.60 -26.87 6.95
N ALA A 186 -32.38 -26.11 8.01
CA ALA A 186 -33.24 -26.09 9.20
C ALA A 186 -34.67 -25.64 8.83
N ASP A 187 -34.81 -24.55 8.07
CA ASP A 187 -36.09 -24.06 7.57
C ASP A 187 -36.84 -25.11 6.74
N ARG A 188 -36.11 -25.84 5.87
CA ARG A 188 -36.69 -26.93 5.06
C ARG A 188 -37.16 -28.08 5.94
N ALA A 189 -36.38 -28.47 6.95
CA ALA A 189 -36.75 -29.52 7.90
C ALA A 189 -38.01 -29.13 8.68
N GLU A 190 -38.09 -27.91 9.20
CA GLU A 190 -39.27 -27.41 9.91
C GLU A 190 -40.53 -27.41 9.01
N ARG A 191 -40.39 -26.95 7.76
CA ARG A 191 -41.48 -27.00 6.77
C ARG A 191 -41.94 -28.42 6.49
N ALA A 192 -41.00 -29.37 6.38
CA ALA A 192 -41.30 -30.78 6.18
C ALA A 192 -42.04 -31.38 7.38
N GLU A 193 -41.60 -31.09 8.61
CA GLU A 193 -42.29 -31.50 9.84
C GLU A 193 -43.70 -30.92 9.93
N ARG A 194 -43.86 -29.62 9.64
CA ARG A 194 -45.17 -28.95 9.61
C ARG A 194 -46.11 -29.58 8.58
N SER A 195 -45.58 -29.90 7.39
CA SER A 195 -46.32 -30.62 6.35
C SER A 195 -46.71 -32.03 6.80
N GLY A 196 -45.79 -32.77 7.42
CA GLY A 196 -46.04 -34.10 7.98
C GLY A 196 -47.10 -34.09 9.09
N ARG A 197 -47.06 -33.09 9.98
CA ARG A 197 -48.07 -32.86 11.02
C ARG A 197 -49.44 -32.59 10.39
N ARG A 198 -49.53 -31.70 9.39
CA ARG A 198 -50.77 -31.43 8.64
C ARG A 198 -51.33 -32.70 7.97
N ARG A 199 -50.47 -33.51 7.35
CA ARG A 199 -50.88 -34.80 6.74
C ARG A 199 -51.45 -35.78 7.77
N ARG A 200 -50.82 -35.90 8.95
CA ARG A 200 -51.33 -36.74 10.04
C ARG A 200 -52.69 -36.29 10.55
N VAL A 201 -52.88 -34.99 10.77
CA VAL A 201 -54.18 -34.43 11.17
C VAL A 201 -55.24 -34.70 10.10
N ARG A 202 -54.94 -34.46 8.81
CA ARG A 202 -55.86 -34.76 7.71
C ARG A 202 -56.27 -36.23 7.66
N ARG A 203 -55.33 -37.15 7.82
CA ARG A 203 -55.61 -38.60 7.85
C ARG A 203 -56.51 -38.98 9.03
N LYS A 204 -56.30 -38.36 10.21
CA LYS A 204 -57.13 -38.60 11.39
C LYS A 204 -58.57 -38.12 11.17
N ILE A 205 -58.77 -36.97 10.51
CA ILE A 205 -60.11 -36.47 10.16
C ILE A 205 -60.79 -37.42 9.16
N ALA A 206 -60.09 -37.82 8.09
CA ALA A 206 -60.64 -38.78 7.12
C ALA A 206 -60.94 -40.16 7.75
N GLY A 207 -60.15 -40.58 8.75
CA GLY A 207 -60.39 -41.82 9.51
C GLY A 207 -61.60 -41.74 10.46
N VAL A 208 -61.97 -40.53 10.90
CA VAL A 208 -63.20 -40.28 11.67
C VAL A 208 -64.43 -40.29 10.76
N GLU A 209 -64.28 -39.89 9.49
CA GLU A 209 -65.36 -39.97 8.49
C GLU A 209 -65.62 -41.42 8.01
N SER A 210 -64.68 -42.35 8.23
CA SER A 210 -64.87 -43.79 7.94
C SER A 210 -65.59 -44.59 9.03
N GLU A 211 -65.99 -43.99 10.16
CA GLU A 211 -66.90 -44.63 11.14
C GLU A 211 -68.40 -44.44 10.80
N THR A 212 -68.74 -43.74 9.72
CA THR A 212 -70.11 -43.74 9.18
C THR A 212 -70.09 -44.04 7.68
N GLY A 213 -70.33 -45.31 7.34
CA GLY A 213 -70.74 -45.73 6.00
C GLY A 213 -69.60 -46.24 5.13
N ALA A 214 -69.24 -47.51 5.32
CA ALA A 214 -68.58 -48.29 4.28
C ALA A 214 -69.56 -48.52 3.12
N VAL A 215 -69.18 -48.13 1.90
CA VAL A 215 -69.64 -48.75 0.67
C VAL A 215 -68.41 -48.93 -0.22
N ASP A 216 -68.06 -50.19 -0.45
CA ASP A 216 -67.05 -50.62 -1.41
C ASP A 216 -67.44 -50.18 -2.83
N THR A 217 -66.48 -49.63 -3.58
CA THR A 217 -66.39 -49.99 -5.00
C THR A 217 -64.94 -50.03 -5.47
N ASP A 218 -64.72 -51.10 -6.21
CA ASP A 218 -63.55 -51.64 -6.87
C ASP A 218 -62.92 -50.66 -7.88
N ALA A 219 -61.57 -50.59 -7.93
CA ALA A 219 -60.83 -49.93 -9.01
C ALA A 219 -59.35 -50.37 -9.06
N GLN A 220 -59.13 -51.45 -9.80
CA GLN A 220 -58.00 -51.80 -10.68
C GLN A 220 -56.69 -50.97 -10.62
N ALA A 221 -55.59 -51.67 -10.37
CA ALA A 221 -54.20 -51.22 -10.60
C ALA A 221 -53.83 -51.19 -12.11
N PRO A 222 -52.74 -50.48 -12.46
CA PRO A 222 -51.76 -51.17 -13.31
C PRO A 222 -50.28 -51.00 -12.90
N ALA A 223 -49.63 -52.17 -12.92
CA ALA A 223 -48.31 -52.56 -13.44
C ALA A 223 -47.11 -51.58 -13.47
N ALA A 224 -45.97 -52.16 -13.09
CA ALA A 224 -44.65 -51.57 -12.97
C ALA A 224 -43.76 -51.73 -14.23
N ALA A 225 -42.70 -50.90 -14.22
CA ALA A 225 -41.33 -51.15 -14.69
C ALA A 225 -41.03 -51.18 -16.20
N SER A 226 -40.14 -50.28 -16.65
CA SER A 226 -38.71 -50.58 -16.84
C SER A 226 -37.93 -49.41 -17.46
N ALA A 227 -36.74 -49.15 -16.95
CA ALA A 227 -35.60 -48.57 -17.69
C ALA A 227 -34.58 -49.70 -17.92
N PRO A 228 -33.71 -49.64 -18.95
CA PRO A 228 -32.35 -49.14 -18.69
C PRO A 228 -31.63 -48.39 -19.86
N THR A 229 -30.51 -47.78 -19.45
CA THR A 229 -29.42 -46.96 -20.05
C THR A 229 -28.52 -47.68 -21.09
N PRO A 230 -27.34 -47.17 -21.54
CA PRO A 230 -26.84 -45.81 -21.94
C PRO A 230 -26.15 -45.80 -23.35
N GLU A 231 -25.95 -44.66 -24.02
CA GLU A 231 -24.78 -44.50 -24.93
C GLU A 231 -24.47 -43.05 -25.35
N SER A 232 -23.16 -42.76 -25.35
CA SER A 232 -22.41 -41.76 -26.13
C SER A 232 -22.43 -40.28 -25.72
N ALA A 233 -21.24 -39.89 -25.29
CA ALA A 233 -20.76 -38.55 -24.97
C ALA A 233 -20.49 -37.71 -26.21
N GLN A 234 -20.70 -36.39 -26.10
CA GLN A 234 -19.82 -35.38 -26.71
C GLN A 234 -20.13 -34.00 -26.12
N GLU A 235 -19.14 -33.43 -25.44
CA GLU A 235 -19.03 -32.00 -25.14
C GLU A 235 -18.77 -31.22 -26.43
N PRO A 236 -19.18 -29.94 -26.49
CA PRO A 236 -18.23 -28.95 -26.97
C PRO A 236 -17.95 -27.85 -25.95
N ALA A 237 -16.67 -27.54 -25.88
CA ALA A 237 -16.06 -26.46 -25.14
C ALA A 237 -16.65 -25.09 -25.52
N ALA A 238 -16.93 -24.29 -24.48
CA ALA A 238 -17.17 -22.86 -24.60
C ALA A 238 -15.94 -22.11 -24.07
N GLU A 239 -14.95 -21.96 -24.95
CA GLU A 239 -13.82 -21.04 -24.77
C GLU A 239 -13.87 -20.03 -25.92
N ALA A 240 -14.51 -18.88 -25.69
CA ALA A 240 -14.33 -17.61 -26.42
C ALA A 240 -15.38 -16.57 -25.98
N ALA A 241 -15.20 -15.92 -24.83
CA ALA A 241 -15.84 -14.63 -24.51
C ALA A 241 -15.25 -13.98 -23.25
N VAL A 242 -13.94 -13.71 -23.22
CA VAL A 242 -13.36 -12.78 -22.23
C VAL A 242 -12.28 -11.92 -22.89
N VAL A 243 -12.68 -11.09 -23.86
CA VAL A 243 -11.93 -9.88 -24.24
C VAL A 243 -12.92 -8.77 -24.60
N GLU A 244 -13.73 -8.32 -23.62
CA GLU A 244 -14.30 -6.96 -23.63
C GLU A 244 -14.93 -6.61 -22.27
N ALA A 245 -14.12 -6.46 -21.21
CA ALA A 245 -14.57 -5.88 -19.94
C ALA A 245 -13.43 -5.27 -19.09
N ALA A 246 -12.35 -4.79 -19.72
CA ALA A 246 -11.19 -4.21 -19.03
C ALA A 246 -11.04 -2.69 -19.21
N ALA A 247 -12.12 -1.98 -19.52
CA ALA A 247 -12.11 -0.52 -19.65
C ALA A 247 -13.36 0.13 -19.05
N SER A 248 -13.65 -0.12 -17.76
CA SER A 248 -14.48 0.80 -16.99
C SER A 248 -14.30 0.60 -15.49
N LEU A 249 -13.26 1.21 -14.92
CA LEU A 249 -13.15 1.46 -13.48
C LEU A 249 -12.19 2.62 -13.24
N ALA A 250 -12.64 3.84 -13.55
CA ALA A 250 -12.06 5.07 -13.01
C ALA A 250 -13.04 6.25 -13.17
N ALA A 251 -13.88 6.47 -12.16
CA ALA A 251 -14.29 7.80 -11.69
C ALA A 251 -15.33 7.66 -10.58
N THR A 252 -14.87 7.61 -9.32
CA THR A 252 -15.71 8.09 -8.22
C THR A 252 -15.67 9.62 -8.27
N PRO A 253 -16.78 10.34 -8.51
CA PRO A 253 -16.73 11.79 -8.45
C PRO A 253 -16.55 12.24 -6.99
N ALA A 254 -15.55 13.10 -6.76
CA ALA A 254 -15.35 13.80 -5.50
C ALA A 254 -16.62 14.60 -5.11
N PRO A 255 -16.93 14.76 -3.81
CA PRO A 255 -18.10 15.52 -3.40
C PRO A 255 -17.96 16.99 -3.82
N VAL A 256 -18.96 17.47 -4.57
CA VAL A 256 -19.10 18.88 -4.95
C VAL A 256 -19.41 19.71 -3.69
N ILE A 257 -18.41 20.37 -3.13
CA ILE A 257 -18.63 21.43 -2.14
C ILE A 257 -19.24 22.63 -2.87
N ARG A 258 -20.57 22.80 -2.77
CA ARG A 258 -21.21 24.06 -3.16
C ARG A 258 -20.69 25.17 -2.25
N ARG A 259 -19.83 26.04 -2.79
CA ARG A 259 -19.51 27.32 -2.15
C ARG A 259 -20.78 28.16 -2.07
N GLY A 260 -21.45 28.12 -0.92
CA GLY A 260 -22.51 29.06 -0.60
C GLY A 260 -21.94 30.48 -0.64
N ARG A 261 -22.62 31.37 -1.38
CA ARG A 261 -22.36 32.82 -1.38
C ARG A 261 -22.23 33.30 0.06
N GLY A 262 -21.06 33.85 0.40
CA GLY A 262 -20.80 34.49 1.67
C GLY A 262 -21.80 35.61 1.93
N ARG A 263 -22.43 35.55 3.10
CA ARG A 263 -23.07 36.70 3.73
C ARG A 263 -22.17 37.12 4.87
N THR A 264 -21.35 38.14 4.65
CA THR A 264 -20.55 38.79 5.68
C THR A 264 -21.51 39.48 6.65
N VAL A 265 -21.70 38.92 7.84
CA VAL A 265 -22.34 39.62 8.94
C VAL A 265 -21.24 40.30 9.74
N VAL A 266 -20.99 41.58 9.44
CA VAL A 266 -20.23 42.46 10.34
C VAL A 266 -21.13 42.76 11.52
N ARG A 267 -21.00 42.01 12.61
CA ARG A 267 -21.60 42.39 13.89
C ARG A 267 -20.60 43.25 14.63
N GLY A 268 -20.76 44.56 14.46
CA GLY A 268 -20.07 45.53 15.28
C GLY A 268 -20.51 45.45 16.75
N SER A 269 -19.56 45.86 17.59
CA SER A 269 -19.75 46.75 18.73
C SER A 269 -19.41 46.18 20.11
N ARG A 270 -18.67 47.06 20.79
CA ARG A 270 -18.58 47.30 22.23
C ARG A 270 -17.38 46.65 22.90
N GLY A 271 -16.38 47.50 23.05
CA GLY A 271 -15.15 47.23 23.74
C GLY A 271 -15.35 47.04 25.24
N ARG A 272 -14.29 46.52 25.84
CA ARG A 272 -14.04 46.62 27.26
C ARG A 272 -12.63 47.17 27.42
N ARG A 273 -12.58 48.41 27.91
CA ARG A 273 -11.40 49.01 28.53
C ARG A 273 -11.11 48.20 29.79
N TYR A 274 -9.95 47.57 29.88
CA TYR A 274 -9.43 47.16 31.18
C TYR A 274 -8.90 48.42 31.88
N GLN A 275 -9.49 48.74 33.02
CA GLN A 275 -8.93 49.68 33.96
C GLN A 275 -7.76 49.00 34.67
N ALA A 276 -6.58 49.58 34.59
CA ALA A 276 -5.50 49.31 35.52
C ALA A 276 -5.84 50.04 36.83
N THR A 277 -6.08 49.27 37.89
CA THR A 277 -6.12 49.75 39.27
C THR A 277 -5.22 48.84 40.08
N GLY A 278 -4.36 49.44 40.90
CA GLY A 278 -3.58 48.72 41.92
C GLY A 278 -2.13 49.19 42.03
N ALA A 279 -1.95 50.38 42.61
CA ALA A 279 -0.73 50.75 43.31
C ALA A 279 -0.94 50.53 44.83
N LEU A 280 0.20 50.46 45.56
CA LEU A 280 0.38 50.42 47.03
C LEU A 280 0.31 48.99 47.61
N SER A 281 1.28 48.49 48.40
CA SER A 281 2.35 49.10 49.21
C SER A 281 3.56 48.16 49.30
#